data_AF-A0A965ILX9-F1
#
_entry.id   AF-A0A965ILX9-F1
#
_cell.length_a   1.000
_cell.length_b   1.000
_cell.length_c   1.000
_cell.angle_alpha   90.00
_cell.angle_beta   90.00
_cell.angle_gamma   90.00
#
_symmetry.space_group_name_H-M   'P 1'
#
loop_
_entity.id
_entity.type
_entity.pdbx_description
1 polymer ?
#
loop_
_entity_poly.entity_id
_entity_poly.type
_entity_poly.pdbx_seq_one_letter_code
_entity_poly.pdbx_strand_id
1 'polypeptide(L)'
;MASSDGDQDNGSVTVTDPAVEQALSAAATHLAAVPGSVLASVSGSAPATAVPNFPIPGPRLTPGLARVIAVCNQKGGVGKTTTTISLGASLAEYGRKVLLVDFDPQGALGVGLGLQPHQLENTVLSVLLGQSSLAEAIQPTEMDNLHILPSNIDLSGAEIALSNEISREQTFARALAPALNDYDYILIDCQPTLGLLTVNALTAADSVLIPLQCEYFALRGIGLLTEIIGKVQKRLNERLTIEG
;
A
#
# COMPACT_ATOMS: atom_id res chain seq x y z
N MET A 1 28.14 49.11 -9.84
CA MET A 1 29.41 48.46 -9.47
C MET A 1 29.19 47.86 -8.10
N ALA A 2 28.71 46.61 -8.03
CA ALA A 2 29.51 45.36 -7.95
C ALA A 2 30.21 45.28 -6.57
N SER A 3 30.20 44.20 -5.77
CA SER A 3 29.66 42.82 -5.79
C SER A 3 30.30 42.11 -4.56
N SER A 4 29.61 41.13 -3.95
CA SER A 4 30.09 39.99 -3.11
C SER A 4 29.17 39.80 -1.89
N ASP A 5 28.16 38.93 -1.91
CA ASP A 5 28.17 37.46 -1.91
C ASP A 5 29.07 36.84 -0.82
N GLY A 6 28.42 36.52 0.30
CA GLY A 6 28.91 35.63 1.36
C GLY A 6 28.07 34.36 1.33
N ASP A 7 28.55 33.40 0.56
CA ASP A 7 28.03 32.03 0.39
C ASP A 7 28.24 31.25 1.70
N GLN A 8 27.15 30.80 2.33
CA GLN A 8 27.21 29.82 3.43
C GLN A 8 26.98 28.43 2.84
N ASP A 9 28.10 27.72 2.77
CA ASP A 9 28.30 26.30 2.54
C ASP A 9 27.19 25.44 3.18
N ASN A 10 26.30 24.89 2.36
CA ASN A 10 25.28 23.93 2.76
C ASN A 10 25.60 22.60 2.06
N GLY A 11 26.19 21.69 2.84
CA GLY A 11 26.71 20.41 2.38
C GLY A 11 25.72 19.62 1.53
N SER A 12 26.07 19.46 0.26
CA SER A 12 25.46 18.49 -0.65
C SER A 12 25.74 17.07 -0.14
N VAL A 13 24.71 16.39 0.37
CA VAL A 13 24.77 14.94 0.60
C VAL A 13 24.59 14.28 -0.77
N THR A 14 25.70 14.05 -1.46
CA THR A 14 25.75 13.24 -2.68
C THR A 14 25.56 11.77 -2.36
N VAL A 15 24.91 11.05 -3.27
CA VAL A 15 24.56 9.62 -3.24
C VAL A 15 25.82 8.73 -3.30
N THR A 16 26.61 8.74 -2.24
CA THR A 16 27.75 7.83 -2.03
C THR A 16 27.90 7.49 -0.55
N ASP A 17 26.79 7.33 0.19
CA ASP A 17 26.88 6.80 1.55
C ASP A 17 27.08 5.26 1.46
N PRO A 18 28.26 4.75 1.85
CA PRO A 18 28.55 3.32 1.81
C PRO A 18 27.58 2.49 2.64
N ALA A 19 26.88 3.06 3.63
CA ALA A 19 25.86 2.36 4.41
C ALA A 19 24.59 2.05 3.59
N VAL A 20 24.21 2.93 2.65
CA VAL A 20 23.05 2.74 1.75
C VAL A 20 23.38 1.72 0.66
N GLU A 21 24.59 1.78 0.12
CA GLU A 21 25.10 0.82 -0.87
C GLU A 21 25.23 -0.59 -0.27
N GLN A 22 25.63 -0.70 1.00
CA GLN A 22 25.74 -1.97 1.72
C GLN A 22 24.35 -2.57 2.05
N ALA A 23 23.33 -1.74 2.31
CA ALA A 23 21.95 -2.17 2.52
C ALA A 23 21.28 -2.67 1.22
N LEU A 24 21.50 -1.97 0.10
CA LEU A 24 21.01 -2.38 -1.23
C LEU A 24 21.70 -3.65 -1.72
N SER A 25 23.01 -3.78 -1.50
CA SER A 25 23.77 -5.00 -1.81
C SER A 25 23.32 -6.19 -0.96
N ALA A 26 23.02 -5.99 0.33
CA ALA A 26 22.47 -7.03 1.20
C ALA A 26 21.06 -7.48 0.76
N ALA A 27 20.21 -6.56 0.31
CA ALA A 27 18.87 -6.87 -0.21
C ALA A 27 18.92 -7.61 -1.57
N ALA A 28 19.80 -7.20 -2.47
CA ALA A 28 20.02 -7.86 -3.77
C ALA A 28 20.64 -9.26 -3.63
N THR A 29 21.55 -9.43 -2.67
CA THR A 29 22.15 -10.74 -2.36
C THR A 29 21.11 -11.72 -1.78
N HIS A 30 20.09 -11.22 -1.08
CA HIS A 30 19.02 -12.07 -0.55
C HIS A 30 18.02 -12.53 -1.62
N LEU A 31 17.81 -11.76 -2.69
CA LEU A 31 17.02 -12.17 -3.86
C LEU A 31 17.80 -13.10 -4.81
N ALA A 32 19.12 -12.92 -4.93
CA ALA A 32 19.98 -13.74 -5.80
C ALA A 32 20.44 -15.08 -5.18
N ALA A 33 20.29 -15.27 -3.87
CA ALA A 33 20.73 -16.46 -3.15
C ALA A 33 19.63 -17.49 -2.85
N VAL A 34 18.69 -17.69 -3.79
CA VAL A 34 17.91 -18.93 -3.84
C VAL A 34 18.59 -19.86 -4.86
N PRO A 35 19.60 -20.66 -4.45
CA PRO A 35 20.17 -21.65 -5.34
C PRO A 35 19.10 -22.70 -5.69
N GLY A 36 18.81 -22.83 -6.98
CA GLY A 36 17.93 -23.83 -7.57
C GLY A 36 18.44 -25.27 -7.48
N SER A 37 19.00 -25.69 -6.34
CA SER A 37 19.59 -27.02 -6.17
C SER A 37 19.38 -27.68 -4.81
N VAL A 38 18.48 -27.21 -3.95
CA VAL A 38 18.14 -27.94 -2.71
C VAL A 38 17.04 -28.98 -2.99
N LEU A 39 17.32 -29.92 -3.89
CA LEU A 39 16.45 -31.07 -4.19
C LEU A 39 17.19 -32.42 -4.08
N ALA A 40 18.38 -32.44 -3.49
CA ALA A 40 19.12 -33.69 -3.28
C ALA A 40 19.40 -33.93 -1.78
N SER A 41 18.99 -35.12 -1.35
CA SER A 41 19.27 -35.80 -0.07
C SER A 41 18.55 -35.31 1.20
N VAL A 42 17.24 -35.49 1.24
CA VAL A 42 16.54 -35.82 2.49
C VAL A 42 15.96 -37.23 2.33
N SER A 43 16.76 -38.24 2.65
CA SER A 43 16.32 -39.63 2.76
C SER A 43 15.55 -39.82 4.07
N GLY A 44 14.37 -39.22 4.12
CA GLY A 44 13.38 -39.37 5.18
C GLY A 44 12.02 -39.11 4.56
N SER A 45 11.23 -40.16 4.36
CA SER A 45 9.89 -40.08 3.75
C SER A 45 8.91 -39.38 4.69
N ALA A 46 8.95 -38.04 4.72
CA ALA A 46 7.79 -37.25 5.06
C ALA A 46 6.87 -37.26 3.83
N PRO A 47 5.56 -37.51 3.97
CA PRO A 47 4.65 -37.40 2.84
C PRO A 47 4.74 -35.97 2.31
N ALA A 48 5.14 -35.82 1.05
CA ALA A 48 5.10 -34.55 0.36
C ALA A 48 3.63 -34.09 0.38
N THR A 49 3.31 -33.14 1.26
CA THR A 49 2.01 -32.50 1.28
C THR A 49 1.86 -31.88 -0.10
N ALA A 50 0.98 -32.45 -0.93
CA ALA A 50 0.74 -31.93 -2.27
C ALA A 50 0.44 -30.43 -2.14
N VAL A 51 1.20 -29.59 -2.83
CA VAL A 51 0.91 -28.16 -2.89
C VAL A 51 -0.51 -28.06 -3.46
N PRO A 52 -1.48 -27.48 -2.72
CA PRO A 52 -2.84 -27.41 -3.21
C PRO A 52 -2.85 -26.73 -4.57
N ASN A 53 -3.35 -27.43 -5.58
CA ASN A 53 -3.50 -26.90 -6.93
C ASN A 53 -4.69 -25.95 -6.94
N PHE A 54 -4.44 -24.67 -6.70
CA PHE A 54 -5.46 -23.64 -6.84
C PHE A 54 -5.70 -23.37 -8.32
N PRO A 55 -6.96 -23.32 -8.78
CA PRO A 55 -7.24 -22.95 -10.16
C PRO A 55 -6.68 -21.55 -10.43
N ILE A 56 -5.87 -21.43 -11.49
CA ILE A 56 -5.38 -20.14 -11.96
C ILE A 56 -6.61 -19.28 -12.28
N PRO A 57 -6.79 -18.12 -11.63
CA PRO A 57 -7.93 -17.26 -11.90
C PRO A 57 -7.88 -16.82 -13.37
N GLY A 58 -8.89 -17.19 -14.16
CA GLY A 58 -9.01 -16.71 -15.53
C GLY A 58 -9.25 -15.20 -15.58
N PRO A 59 -8.90 -14.52 -16.70
CA PRO A 59 -9.15 -13.09 -16.87
C PRO A 59 -10.63 -12.75 -16.63
N ARG A 60 -10.92 -11.52 -16.18
CA ARG A 60 -12.29 -11.11 -15.87
C ARG A 60 -13.01 -10.99 -17.21
N LEU A 61 -14.04 -11.82 -17.41
CA LEU A 61 -14.75 -11.93 -18.68
C LEU A 61 -15.73 -10.77 -18.89
N THR A 62 -16.06 -10.01 -17.84
CA THR A 62 -16.95 -8.85 -17.88
C THR A 62 -16.39 -7.71 -17.03
N PRO A 63 -16.51 -6.44 -17.49
CA PRO A 63 -16.28 -5.28 -16.64
C PRO A 63 -17.20 -5.36 -15.42
N GLY A 64 -16.66 -5.12 -14.25
CA GLY A 64 -17.40 -5.08 -13.00
C GLY A 64 -16.70 -4.12 -12.06
N LEU A 65 -17.42 -3.63 -11.04
CA LEU A 65 -16.86 -2.72 -10.05
C LEU A 65 -15.59 -3.33 -9.44
N ALA A 66 -14.58 -2.47 -9.23
CA ALA A 66 -13.35 -2.85 -8.56
C ALA A 66 -13.67 -3.39 -7.15
N ARG A 67 -13.02 -4.49 -6.76
CA ARG A 67 -13.03 -4.94 -5.37
C ARG A 67 -11.99 -4.13 -4.59
N VAL A 68 -12.44 -3.34 -3.63
CA VAL A 68 -11.57 -2.47 -2.83
C VAL A 68 -11.20 -3.18 -1.53
N ILE A 69 -9.90 -3.39 -1.30
CA ILE A 69 -9.38 -4.11 -0.14
C ILE A 69 -8.44 -3.18 0.63
N ALA A 70 -8.77 -2.89 1.89
CA ALA A 70 -7.87 -2.15 2.78
C ALA A 70 -6.91 -3.13 3.46
N VAL A 71 -5.61 -2.84 3.44
CA VAL A 71 -4.57 -3.61 4.12
C VAL A 71 -4.16 -2.84 5.37
N CYS A 72 -4.78 -3.17 6.51
CA CYS A 72 -4.67 -2.36 7.72
C CYS A 72 -4.21 -3.19 8.93
N ASN A 73 -3.33 -2.61 9.75
CA ASN A 73 -2.92 -3.09 11.06
C ASN A 73 -2.22 -1.95 11.83
N GLN A 74 -2.62 -1.76 13.10
CA GLN A 74 -2.04 -0.79 14.03
C GLN A 74 -0.54 -1.04 14.31
N LYS A 75 -0.05 -2.28 14.26
CA LYS A 75 1.37 -2.55 14.47
C LYS A 75 2.17 -2.24 13.19
N GLY A 76 3.24 -1.44 13.33
CA GLY A 76 4.25 -1.24 12.28
C GLY A 76 5.06 -2.52 12.02
N GLY A 77 5.57 -2.69 10.80
CA GLY A 77 6.46 -3.80 10.47
C GLY A 77 5.81 -5.20 10.38
N VAL A 78 4.48 -5.29 10.36
CA VAL A 78 3.74 -6.57 10.21
C VAL A 78 3.56 -7.03 8.76
N GLY A 79 4.22 -6.36 7.82
CA GLY A 79 4.19 -6.71 6.40
C GLY A 79 3.06 -6.10 5.58
N LYS A 80 2.38 -5.03 6.04
CA LYS A 80 1.29 -4.36 5.28
C LYS A 80 1.69 -3.99 3.85
N THR A 81 2.66 -3.09 3.71
CA THR A 81 3.17 -2.64 2.41
C THR A 81 3.70 -3.81 1.57
N THR A 82 4.44 -4.74 2.19
CA THR A 82 4.94 -5.94 1.50
C THR A 82 3.81 -6.81 0.96
N THR A 83 2.76 -7.02 1.76
CA THR A 83 1.56 -7.77 1.35
C THR A 83 0.84 -7.02 0.24
N THR A 84 0.68 -5.70 0.33
CA THR A 84 0.04 -4.87 -0.70
C THR A 84 0.76 -4.98 -2.04
N ILE A 85 2.09 -4.82 -2.05
CA ILE A 85 2.92 -4.96 -3.26
C ILE A 85 2.81 -6.38 -3.82
N SER A 86 3.06 -7.39 -3.00
CA SER A 86 3.13 -8.79 -3.46
C SER A 86 1.79 -9.29 -3.98
N LEU A 87 0.69 -8.97 -3.29
CA LEU A 87 -0.66 -9.32 -3.71
C LEU A 87 -1.04 -8.58 -4.99
N GLY A 88 -0.74 -7.29 -5.05
CA GLY A 88 -1.01 -6.46 -6.23
C GLY A 88 -0.29 -6.95 -7.48
N ALA A 89 1.02 -7.20 -7.35
CA ALA A 89 1.84 -7.75 -8.43
C ALA A 89 1.33 -9.12 -8.87
N SER A 90 1.04 -10.03 -7.94
CA SER A 90 0.48 -11.35 -8.26
C SER A 90 -0.84 -11.24 -9.01
N LEU A 91 -1.75 -10.37 -8.58
CA LEU A 91 -3.02 -10.14 -9.27
C LEU A 91 -2.80 -9.60 -10.69
N ALA A 92 -1.87 -8.66 -10.87
CA ALA A 92 -1.53 -8.09 -12.16
C ALA A 92 -0.92 -9.14 -13.11
N GLU A 93 -0.04 -10.03 -12.61
CA GLU A 93 0.51 -11.17 -13.37
C GLU A 93 -0.58 -12.13 -13.86
N TYR A 94 -1.66 -12.30 -13.09
CA TYR A 94 -2.85 -13.05 -13.51
C TYR A 94 -3.82 -12.24 -14.40
N GLY A 95 -3.37 -11.11 -14.96
CA GLY A 95 -4.10 -10.30 -15.93
C GLY A 95 -5.18 -9.41 -15.33
N ARG A 96 -5.13 -9.12 -14.02
CA ARG A 96 -6.04 -8.15 -13.38
C ARG A 96 -5.52 -6.74 -13.53
N LYS A 97 -6.41 -5.77 -13.75
CA LYS A 97 -6.07 -4.36 -13.57
C LYS A 97 -6.10 -4.00 -12.09
N VAL A 98 -4.96 -3.60 -11.54
CA VAL A 98 -4.79 -3.33 -10.11
C VAL A 98 -4.34 -1.89 -9.90
N LEU A 99 -5.00 -1.21 -8.97
CA LEU A 99 -4.56 0.06 -8.42
C LEU A 99 -4.09 -0.15 -6.98
N LEU A 100 -2.84 0.20 -6.70
CA LEU A 100 -2.33 0.32 -5.35
C LEU A 100 -2.53 1.76 -4.86
N VAL A 101 -2.95 1.93 -3.63
CA VAL A 101 -3.14 3.25 -3.03
C VAL A 101 -2.27 3.34 -1.79
N ASP A 102 -1.37 4.31 -1.76
CA ASP A 102 -0.53 4.58 -0.59
C ASP A 102 -1.29 5.52 0.36
N PHE A 103 -1.65 5.02 1.53
CA PHE A 103 -2.31 5.75 2.61
C PHE A 103 -1.40 5.86 3.84
N ASP A 104 -0.08 5.88 3.62
CA ASP A 104 0.94 6.12 4.63
C ASP A 104 1.79 7.35 4.26
N PRO A 105 1.87 8.40 5.09
CA PRO A 105 2.73 9.56 4.83
C PRO A 105 4.22 9.22 4.65
N GLN A 106 4.67 8.04 5.09
CA GLN A 106 6.04 7.57 4.85
C GLN A 106 6.31 7.19 3.39
N GLY A 107 5.27 6.99 2.56
CA GLY A 107 5.43 6.70 1.13
C GLY A 107 6.09 5.36 0.83
N ALA A 108 6.04 4.41 1.77
CA ALA A 108 6.76 3.15 1.67
C ALA A 108 6.31 2.29 0.48
N LEU A 109 5.04 2.40 0.08
CA LEU A 109 4.50 1.69 -1.07
C LEU A 109 5.10 2.22 -2.37
N GLY A 110 5.15 3.56 -2.52
CA GLY A 110 5.79 4.21 -3.66
C GLY A 110 7.28 3.85 -3.77
N VAL A 111 8.01 3.93 -2.66
CA VAL A 111 9.44 3.55 -2.62
C VAL A 111 9.64 2.07 -3.00
N GLY A 112 8.78 1.18 -2.50
CA GLY A 112 8.82 -0.25 -2.83
C GLY A 112 8.59 -0.55 -4.32
N LEU A 113 8.01 0.38 -5.07
CA LEU A 113 7.79 0.31 -6.51
C LEU A 113 8.76 1.18 -7.33
N GLY A 114 9.82 1.72 -6.69
CA GLY A 114 10.85 2.51 -7.37
C GLY A 114 10.50 3.99 -7.57
N LEU A 115 9.38 4.48 -7.03
CA LEU A 115 9.04 5.90 -7.07
C LEU A 115 9.83 6.70 -6.02
N GLN A 116 10.01 7.99 -6.30
CA GLN A 116 10.65 8.95 -5.40
C GLN A 116 9.59 9.89 -4.81
N PRO A 117 9.11 9.67 -3.56
CA PRO A 117 7.97 10.40 -3.01
C PRO A 117 8.13 11.92 -2.97
N HIS A 118 9.37 12.40 -2.87
CA HIS A 118 9.70 13.82 -2.79
C HIS A 118 9.59 14.56 -4.15
N GLN A 119 9.43 13.83 -5.25
CA GLN A 119 9.29 14.39 -6.60
C GLN A 119 7.83 14.37 -7.08
N LEU A 120 6.91 13.89 -6.26
CA LEU A 120 5.52 13.72 -6.62
C LEU A 120 4.72 14.99 -6.29
N GLU A 121 4.26 15.68 -7.33
CA GLU A 121 3.39 16.85 -7.19
C GLU A 121 1.92 16.43 -6.94
N ASN A 122 1.45 15.42 -7.67
CA ASN A 122 0.10 14.86 -7.51
C ASN A 122 0.14 13.59 -6.66
N THR A 123 -0.39 13.68 -5.46
CA THR A 123 -0.48 12.57 -4.50
C THR A 123 -1.91 12.36 -4.04
N VAL A 124 -2.14 11.29 -3.28
CA VAL A 124 -3.41 11.01 -2.64
C VAL A 124 -3.96 12.20 -1.82
N LEU A 125 -3.08 13.01 -1.20
CA LEU A 125 -3.51 14.21 -0.48
C LEU A 125 -4.12 15.24 -1.44
N SER A 126 -3.46 15.52 -2.56
CA SER A 126 -3.97 16.48 -3.56
C SER A 126 -5.34 16.06 -4.09
N VAL A 127 -5.58 14.75 -4.24
CA VAL A 127 -6.89 14.20 -4.61
C VAL A 127 -7.91 14.38 -3.48
N LEU A 128 -7.56 14.10 -2.22
CA LEU A 128 -8.44 14.29 -1.06
C LEU A 128 -8.85 15.76 -0.88
N LEU A 129 -7.98 16.70 -1.25
CA LEU A 129 -8.23 18.14 -1.17
C LEU A 129 -8.89 18.71 -2.44
N GLY A 130 -9.15 17.88 -3.46
CA GLY A 130 -9.73 18.31 -4.74
C GLY A 130 -8.81 19.23 -5.55
N GLN A 131 -7.49 19.19 -5.30
CA GLN A 131 -6.48 19.99 -6.00
C GLN A 131 -6.02 19.35 -7.30
N SER A 132 -6.16 18.02 -7.42
CA SER A 132 -5.90 17.25 -8.63
C SER A 132 -7.02 16.23 -8.85
N SER A 133 -7.23 15.83 -10.11
CA SER A 133 -8.11 14.71 -10.40
C SER A 133 -7.44 13.38 -10.04
N LEU A 134 -8.25 12.36 -9.74
CA LEU A 134 -7.74 11.02 -9.46
C LEU A 134 -6.88 10.48 -10.60
N ALA A 135 -7.27 10.73 -11.86
CA ALA A 135 -6.54 10.26 -13.03
C ALA A 135 -5.16 10.92 -13.20
N GLU A 136 -5.01 12.19 -12.82
CA GLU A 136 -3.72 12.91 -12.87
C GLU A 136 -2.76 12.47 -11.76
N ALA A 137 -3.29 11.97 -10.64
CA ALA A 137 -2.48 11.52 -9.52
C ALA A 137 -2.06 10.05 -9.63
N ILE A 138 -2.79 9.23 -10.40
CA ILE A 138 -2.41 7.83 -10.65
C ILE A 138 -1.18 7.77 -11.55
N GLN A 139 -0.18 7.02 -11.13
CA GLN A 139 1.05 6.76 -11.86
C GLN A 139 1.12 5.30 -12.32
N PRO A 140 1.62 5.04 -13.54
CA PRO A 140 1.97 3.68 -13.95
C PRO A 140 3.17 3.16 -13.15
N THR A 141 3.26 1.84 -13.01
CA THR A 141 4.47 1.17 -12.50
C THR A 141 5.23 0.52 -13.66
N GLU A 142 6.40 -0.07 -13.38
CA GLU A 142 7.13 -0.88 -14.37
C GLU A 142 6.38 -2.16 -14.78
N MET A 143 5.39 -2.59 -13.99
CA MET A 143 4.59 -3.79 -14.25
C MET A 143 3.29 -3.44 -14.98
N ASP A 144 3.03 -4.16 -16.08
CA ASP A 144 1.79 -4.05 -16.83
C ASP A 144 0.56 -4.33 -15.94
N ASN A 145 -0.51 -3.58 -16.16
CA ASN A 145 -1.76 -3.63 -15.40
C ASN A 145 -1.66 -3.22 -13.90
N LEU A 146 -0.48 -2.82 -13.41
CA LEU A 146 -0.28 -2.34 -12.05
C LEU A 146 -0.02 -0.84 -12.04
N HIS A 147 -0.87 -0.11 -11.32
CA HIS A 147 -0.78 1.34 -11.15
C HIS A 147 -0.74 1.69 -9.67
N ILE A 148 -0.30 2.91 -9.36
CA ILE A 148 -0.23 3.41 -7.99
C ILE A 148 -0.81 4.82 -7.89
N LEU A 149 -1.63 5.07 -6.86
CA LEU A 149 -1.92 6.38 -6.32
C LEU A 149 -0.98 6.63 -5.13
N PRO A 150 0.09 7.41 -5.31
CA PRO A 150 1.14 7.51 -4.31
C PRO A 150 0.82 8.54 -3.23
N SER A 151 1.58 8.50 -2.14
CA SER A 151 1.56 9.47 -1.04
C SER A 151 2.93 10.13 -0.89
N ASN A 152 2.98 11.17 -0.04
CA ASN A 152 4.21 11.79 0.43
C ASN A 152 4.00 12.27 1.88
N ILE A 153 5.03 12.93 2.44
CA ILE A 153 5.02 13.39 3.83
C ILE A 153 3.90 14.38 4.15
N ASP A 154 3.40 15.12 3.15
CA ASP A 154 2.33 16.11 3.34
C ASP A 154 1.02 15.45 3.79
N LEU A 155 0.82 14.17 3.46
CA LEU A 155 -0.34 13.38 3.89
C LEU A 155 -0.49 13.35 5.42
N SER A 156 0.60 13.56 6.18
CA SER A 156 0.56 13.69 7.64
C SER A 156 -0.33 14.86 8.12
N GLY A 157 -0.50 15.90 7.29
CA GLY A 157 -1.38 17.04 7.54
C GLY A 157 -2.85 16.82 7.19
N ALA A 158 -3.22 15.66 6.63
CA ALA A 158 -4.56 15.41 6.11
C ALA A 158 -5.67 15.58 7.17
N GLU A 159 -5.42 15.19 8.41
CA GLU A 159 -6.41 15.35 9.49
C GLU A 159 -6.77 16.80 9.77
N ILE A 160 -5.78 17.69 9.71
CA ILE A 160 -5.98 19.13 9.88
C ILE A 160 -6.66 19.71 8.64
N ALA A 161 -6.19 19.32 7.44
CA ALA A 161 -6.72 19.82 6.18
C ALA A 161 -8.21 19.43 5.98
N LEU A 162 -8.61 18.23 6.42
CA LEU A 162 -9.98 17.71 6.34
C LEU A 162 -10.83 18.06 7.58
N SER A 163 -10.34 18.90 8.49
CA SER A 163 -11.03 19.19 9.76
C SER A 163 -12.41 19.83 9.59
N ASN A 164 -12.58 20.65 8.56
CA ASN A 164 -13.84 21.33 8.24
C ASN A 164 -14.67 20.60 7.17
N GLU A 165 -14.19 19.47 6.64
CA GLU A 165 -14.87 18.72 5.59
C GLU A 165 -16.10 18.01 6.16
N ILE A 166 -17.24 18.18 5.50
CA ILE A 166 -18.47 17.48 5.87
C ILE A 166 -18.32 16.02 5.49
N SER A 167 -18.61 15.13 6.44
CA SER A 167 -18.43 13.68 6.26
C SER A 167 -16.99 13.35 5.80
N ARG A 168 -16.02 13.94 6.50
CA ARG A 168 -14.57 13.77 6.25
C ARG A 168 -14.10 12.32 6.28
N GLU A 169 -14.84 11.44 6.93
CA GLU A 169 -14.59 9.99 6.97
C GLU A 169 -14.92 9.31 5.62
N GLN A 170 -15.68 9.97 4.76
CA GLN A 170 -16.09 9.48 3.43
C GLN A 170 -15.36 10.21 2.28
N THR A 171 -14.46 11.15 2.58
CA THR A 171 -13.78 11.95 1.56
C THR A 171 -13.06 11.07 0.54
N PHE A 172 -12.31 10.07 1.01
CA PHE A 172 -11.61 9.18 0.10
C PHE A 172 -12.57 8.31 -0.73
N ALA A 173 -13.65 7.81 -0.13
CA ALA A 173 -14.64 7.00 -0.87
C ALA A 173 -15.27 7.78 -2.03
N ARG A 174 -15.56 9.08 -1.82
CA ARG A 174 -16.04 9.97 -2.90
C ARG A 174 -14.97 10.19 -3.97
N ALA A 175 -13.74 10.45 -3.54
CA ALA A 175 -12.62 10.69 -4.44
C ALA A 175 -12.24 9.47 -5.29
N LEU A 176 -12.37 8.26 -4.74
CA LEU A 176 -12.00 6.99 -5.39
C LEU A 176 -13.07 6.50 -6.39
N ALA A 177 -14.32 6.97 -6.28
CA ALA A 177 -15.45 6.51 -7.07
C ALA A 177 -15.19 6.44 -8.61
N PRO A 178 -14.48 7.39 -9.23
CA PRO A 178 -14.19 7.33 -10.67
C PRO A 178 -13.37 6.09 -11.07
N ALA A 179 -12.41 5.66 -10.24
CA ALA A 179 -11.54 4.51 -10.56
C ALA A 179 -12.23 3.15 -10.41
N LEU A 180 -13.40 3.09 -9.78
CA LEU A 180 -14.08 1.82 -9.52
C LEU A 180 -14.49 1.08 -10.80
N ASN A 181 -14.62 1.76 -11.94
CA ASN A 181 -14.95 1.13 -13.22
C ASN A 181 -13.72 0.74 -14.05
N ASP A 182 -12.54 1.25 -13.71
CA ASP A 182 -11.32 1.11 -14.51
C ASP A 182 -10.41 -0.04 -14.04
N TYR A 183 -10.60 -0.48 -12.80
CA TYR A 183 -9.78 -1.48 -12.13
C TYR A 183 -10.60 -2.70 -11.70
N ASP A 184 -9.94 -3.85 -11.62
CA ASP A 184 -10.51 -5.07 -11.05
C ASP A 184 -10.34 -5.10 -9.53
N TYR A 185 -9.19 -4.62 -9.05
CA TYR A 185 -8.83 -4.55 -7.65
C TYR A 185 -8.22 -3.20 -7.30
N ILE A 186 -8.57 -2.69 -6.13
CA ILE A 186 -7.92 -1.54 -5.52
C ILE A 186 -7.41 -1.97 -4.14
N LEU A 187 -6.10 -1.91 -3.91
CA LEU A 187 -5.48 -2.27 -2.63
C LEU A 187 -5.02 -1.00 -1.92
N ILE A 188 -5.53 -0.73 -0.72
CA ILE A 188 -5.20 0.47 0.05
C ILE A 188 -4.21 0.10 1.16
N ASP A 189 -2.97 0.58 1.09
CA ASP A 189 -1.95 0.37 2.12
C ASP A 189 -2.12 1.39 3.25
N CYS A 190 -2.59 0.96 4.42
CA CYS A 190 -2.87 1.85 5.53
C CYS A 190 -1.61 2.11 6.38
N GLN A 191 -1.41 3.36 6.81
CA GLN A 191 -0.45 3.67 7.89
C GLN A 191 -0.67 2.84 9.17
N PRO A 192 0.35 2.65 10.03
CA PRO A 192 0.25 1.92 11.30
C PRO A 192 -0.47 2.73 12.40
N THR A 193 -1.57 3.41 12.05
CA THR A 193 -2.40 4.16 13.01
C THR A 193 -3.88 3.83 12.76
N LEU A 194 -4.74 4.20 13.70
CA LEU A 194 -6.19 4.02 13.59
C LEU A 194 -6.92 5.38 13.54
N GLY A 195 -6.26 6.39 12.93
CA GLY A 195 -6.77 7.74 12.77
C GLY A 195 -7.73 7.92 11.58
N LEU A 196 -7.94 9.17 11.16
CA LEU A 196 -8.92 9.52 10.13
C LEU A 196 -8.63 8.86 8.77
N LEU A 197 -7.36 8.75 8.39
CA LEU A 197 -6.97 8.12 7.11
C LEU A 197 -7.35 6.64 7.08
N THR A 198 -7.13 5.92 8.18
CA THR A 198 -7.53 4.51 8.31
C THR A 198 -9.05 4.38 8.27
N VAL A 199 -9.79 5.28 8.92
CA VAL A 199 -11.26 5.30 8.82
C VAL A 199 -11.70 5.54 7.37
N ASN A 200 -11.09 6.49 6.66
CA ASN A 200 -11.36 6.75 5.24
C ASN A 200 -11.13 5.51 4.36
N ALA A 201 -10.00 4.82 4.56
CA ALA A 201 -9.69 3.59 3.85
C ALA A 201 -10.75 2.50 4.11
N LEU A 202 -11.12 2.28 5.37
CA LEU A 202 -12.15 1.29 5.75
C LEU A 202 -13.55 1.68 5.26
N THR A 203 -13.86 2.98 5.17
CA THR A 203 -15.12 3.46 4.60
C THR A 203 -15.18 3.28 3.08
N ALA A 204 -14.04 3.38 2.38
CA ALA A 204 -13.95 3.13 0.94
C ALA A 204 -13.90 1.63 0.58
N ALA A 205 -13.44 0.76 1.47
CA ALA A 205 -13.20 -0.65 1.19
C ALA A 205 -14.46 -1.54 1.17
N ASP A 206 -14.45 -2.60 0.35
CA ASP A 206 -15.39 -3.74 0.46
C ASP A 206 -14.95 -4.68 1.57
N SER A 207 -13.64 -4.90 1.69
CA SER A 207 -13.08 -5.77 2.71
C SER A 207 -11.77 -5.27 3.30
N VAL A 208 -11.40 -5.81 4.45
CA VAL A 208 -10.13 -5.51 5.13
C VAL A 208 -9.29 -6.77 5.30
N LEU A 209 -8.06 -6.71 4.80
CA LEU A 209 -7.02 -7.70 5.05
C LEU A 209 -6.17 -7.22 6.23
N ILE A 210 -5.91 -8.11 7.19
CA ILE A 210 -5.16 -7.79 8.41
C ILE A 210 -3.89 -8.64 8.46
N PRO A 211 -2.76 -8.18 7.89
CA PRO A 211 -1.48 -8.86 8.03
C PRO A 211 -1.07 -8.92 9.49
N LEU A 212 -0.68 -10.10 9.98
CA LEU A 212 -0.33 -10.30 11.39
C LEU A 212 0.99 -11.05 11.52
N GLN A 213 1.84 -10.58 12.44
CA GLN A 213 3.03 -11.30 12.85
C GLN A 213 2.64 -12.31 13.93
N CYS A 214 3.07 -13.56 13.80
CA CYS A 214 2.72 -14.65 14.73
C CYS A 214 3.49 -14.57 16.06
N GLU A 215 3.26 -13.50 16.81
CA GLU A 215 3.84 -13.24 18.13
C GLU A 215 2.72 -13.11 19.18
N TYR A 216 3.01 -13.51 20.42
CA TYR A 216 2.03 -13.50 21.51
C TYR A 216 1.34 -12.15 21.72
N PHE A 217 2.09 -11.04 21.61
CA PHE A 217 1.54 -9.69 21.77
C PHE A 217 0.69 -9.20 20.58
N ALA A 218 0.87 -9.78 19.38
CA ALA A 218 0.10 -9.38 18.20
C ALA A 218 -1.39 -9.73 18.34
N LEU A 219 -1.70 -10.85 19.00
CA LEU A 219 -3.09 -11.27 19.26
C LEU A 219 -3.86 -10.31 20.15
N ARG A 220 -3.18 -9.61 21.09
CA ARG A 220 -3.83 -8.56 21.90
C ARG A 220 -4.18 -7.31 21.08
N GLY A 221 -3.37 -6.98 20.06
CA GLY A 221 -3.59 -5.80 19.21
C GLY A 221 -4.80 -5.94 18.27
N ILE A 222 -5.17 -7.18 17.92
CA ILE A 222 -6.31 -7.46 17.02
C ILE A 222 -7.65 -6.98 17.61
N GLY A 223 -7.80 -7.01 18.94
CA GLY A 223 -9.04 -6.61 19.60
C GLY A 223 -9.44 -5.16 19.31
N LEU A 224 -8.48 -4.23 19.32
CA LEU A 224 -8.77 -2.82 19.04
C LEU A 224 -9.09 -2.58 17.56
N LEU A 225 -8.37 -3.23 16.65
CA LEU A 225 -8.63 -3.12 15.22
C LEU A 225 -10.02 -3.65 14.85
N THR A 226 -10.40 -4.81 15.40
CA THR A 226 -11.73 -5.40 15.19
C THR A 226 -12.85 -4.53 15.77
N GLU A 227 -12.63 -3.86 16.92
CA GLU A 227 -13.59 -2.89 17.46
C GLU A 227 -13.81 -1.71 16.50
N ILE A 228 -12.74 -1.15 15.93
CA ILE A 228 -12.82 -0.02 15.00
C ILE A 228 -13.50 -0.45 13.69
N ILE A 229 -13.13 -1.60 13.13
CA ILE A 229 -13.80 -2.18 11.96
C ILE A 229 -15.31 -2.30 12.24
N GLY A 230 -15.70 -2.83 13.40
CA GLY A 230 -17.11 -2.94 13.79
C GLY A 230 -17.83 -1.60 13.93
N LYS A 231 -17.15 -0.55 14.40
CA LYS A 231 -17.71 0.82 14.46
C LYS A 231 -17.90 1.42 13.07
N VAL A 232 -16.91 1.28 12.18
CA VAL A 232 -16.99 1.74 10.78
C VAL A 232 -18.10 0.99 10.06
N GLN A 233 -18.17 -0.33 10.22
CA GLN A 233 -19.20 -1.16 9.60
C GLN A 233 -20.62 -0.69 9.97
N LYS A 234 -20.86 -0.42 11.26
CA LYS A 234 -22.20 -0.03 11.75
C LYS A 234 -22.61 1.41 11.42
N ARG A 235 -21.66 2.32 11.19
CA ARG A 235 -21.94 3.76 11.11
C ARG A 235 -21.65 4.38 9.76
N LEU A 236 -20.74 3.79 8.99
CA LEU A 236 -20.17 4.40 7.80
C LEU A 236 -20.21 3.47 6.58
N ASN A 237 -20.02 2.16 6.76
CA ASN A 237 -19.86 1.22 5.65
C ASN A 237 -20.35 -0.19 5.96
N GLU A 238 -21.65 -0.44 5.83
CA GLU A 238 -22.28 -1.73 6.20
C GLU A 238 -21.77 -2.95 5.43
N ARG A 239 -21.28 -2.75 4.20
CA ARG A 239 -20.71 -3.81 3.34
C ARG A 239 -19.32 -4.27 3.77
N LEU A 240 -18.63 -3.55 4.66
CA LEU A 240 -17.26 -3.87 5.07
C LEU A 240 -17.18 -5.23 5.74
N THR A 241 -16.37 -6.14 5.20
CA THR A 241 -16.08 -7.45 5.80
C THR A 241 -14.60 -7.66 6.08
N ILE A 242 -14.24 -8.53 7.01
CA ILE A 242 -12.85 -8.99 7.14
C ILE A 242 -12.61 -10.03 6.04
N GLU A 243 -11.51 -9.89 5.28
CA GLU A 243 -11.11 -10.82 4.22
C GLU A 243 -10.33 -11.99 4.83
N GLY A 244 -10.66 -13.23 4.42
CA GLY A 244 -10.03 -14.47 4.90
C GLY A 244 -10.98 -15.40 5.62
#